data_AF-A0A3C1YG70-F1
#
_entry.id   AF-A0A3C1YG70-F1
#
_cell.length_a   1.000
_cell.length_b   1.000
_cell.length_c   1.000
_cell.angle_alpha   90.00
_cell.angle_beta   90.00
_cell.angle_gamma   90.00
#
_symmetry.space_group_name_H-M   'P 1'
#
loop_
_entity.id
_entity.type
_entity.pdbx_description
1 polymer ?
#
loop_
_entity_poly.entity_id
_entity_poly.type
_entity_poly.pdbx_seq_one_letter_code
_entity_poly.pdbx_strand_id
1 'polypeptide(L)'
;MLIVDQVKCTGCGSCAKDCPVAAIAVCEKKAIVAEHCVYCGVCLRVCRAGALALYQVPPETALTCTSCPVRCTIKPGFFGACRRYLNHEGV
;
A
#
# COMPACT_ATOMS: atom_id res chain seq x y z
N MET A 1 -4.51 7.32 1.01
CA MET A 1 -3.11 7.68 0.69
C MET A 1 -2.16 7.03 1.69
N LEU A 2 -0.97 6.61 1.24
CA LEU A 2 0.11 6.09 2.07
C LEU A 2 1.24 7.14 2.05
N ILE A 3 1.68 7.58 3.22
CA ILE A 3 2.65 8.67 3.38
C ILE A 3 3.94 8.08 3.95
N VAL A 4 5.07 8.59 3.44
CA VAL A 4 6.41 8.25 3.94
C VAL A 4 6.99 9.47 4.66
N ASP A 5 7.29 9.31 5.94
CA ASP A 5 8.09 10.25 6.71
C ASP A 5 9.55 10.14 6.26
N GLN A 6 9.99 11.14 5.51
CA GLN A 6 11.34 11.18 4.94
C GLN A 6 12.43 11.32 5.99
N VAL A 7 12.12 11.81 7.19
CA VAL A 7 13.10 11.94 8.28
C VAL A 7 13.31 10.58 8.94
N LYS A 8 12.23 9.84 9.22
CA LYS A 8 12.29 8.51 9.84
C LYS A 8 12.72 7.40 8.88
N CYS A 9 12.46 7.55 7.58
CA CYS A 9 12.77 6.54 6.60
C CYS A 9 14.29 6.33 6.48
N THR A 10 14.76 5.13 6.79
CA THR A 10 16.18 4.74 6.71
C THR A 10 16.57 4.15 5.34
N GLY A 11 15.59 3.88 4.47
CA GLY A 11 15.85 3.24 3.17
C GLY A 11 16.13 1.74 3.23
N CYS A 12 15.78 1.06 4.33
CA CYS A 12 16.11 -0.36 4.52
C CYS A 12 15.45 -1.34 3.53
N GLY A 13 14.39 -0.93 2.83
CA GLY A 13 13.75 -1.73 1.78
C GLY A 13 12.80 -2.84 2.24
N SER A 14 12.61 -3.08 3.54
CA SER A 14 11.66 -4.11 4.03
C SER A 14 10.24 -3.91 3.49
N CYS A 15 9.78 -2.65 3.42
CA CYS A 15 8.46 -2.32 2.89
C CYS A 15 8.32 -2.60 1.39
N ALA A 16 9.39 -2.43 0.60
CA ALA A 16 9.41 -2.75 -0.82
C ALA A 16 9.35 -4.27 -1.05
N LYS A 17 10.15 -5.03 -0.27
CA LYS A 17 10.20 -6.48 -0.34
C LYS A 17 8.86 -7.15 -0.01
N ASP A 18 8.17 -6.68 1.02
CA ASP A 18 6.94 -7.32 1.51
C ASP A 18 5.67 -6.73 0.89
N CYS A 19 5.79 -5.78 -0.05
CA CYS A 19 4.63 -5.22 -0.73
C CYS A 19 4.06 -6.22 -1.74
N PRO A 20 2.85 -6.77 -1.54
CA PRO A 20 2.36 -7.86 -2.38
C PRO A 20 1.95 -7.42 -3.79
N VAL A 21 1.76 -6.11 -3.98
CA VAL A 21 1.44 -5.48 -5.28
C VAL A 21 2.64 -4.71 -5.85
N ALA A 22 3.83 -4.84 -5.25
CA ALA A 22 5.04 -4.13 -5.68
C ALA A 22 4.84 -2.61 -5.86
N ALA A 23 4.05 -1.99 -4.98
CA ALA A 23 3.75 -0.55 -5.04
C ALA A 23 4.77 0.32 -4.28
N ILE A 24 5.84 -0.26 -3.74
CA ILE A 24 6.86 0.48 -3.00
C ILE A 24 8.23 0.17 -3.62
N ALA A 25 8.96 1.23 -3.95
CA ALA A 25 10.36 1.18 -4.37
C ALA A 25 11.23 1.96 -3.37
N VAL A 26 12.54 1.72 -3.38
CA VAL A 26 13.50 2.56 -2.65
C VAL A 26 14.40 3.27 -3.67
N CYS A 27 14.33 4.59 -3.71
CA CYS A 27 15.18 5.44 -4.53
C CYS A 27 15.91 6.43 -3.61
N GLU A 28 17.19 6.67 -3.84
CA GLU A 28 17.99 7.61 -3.03
C GLU A 28 17.88 7.38 -1.51
N LYS A 29 17.86 6.10 -1.09
CA LYS A 29 17.68 5.67 0.31
C LYS A 29 16.34 6.07 0.94
N LYS A 30 15.31 6.34 0.13
CA LYS A 30 13.96 6.68 0.59
C LYS A 30 12.91 5.83 -0.10
N ALA A 31 11.88 5.45 0.66
CA ALA A 31 10.75 4.72 0.11
C ALA A 31 9.87 5.67 -0.72
N ILE A 32 9.50 5.23 -1.93
CA ILE A 32 8.56 5.90 -2.83
C ILE A 32 7.37 4.97 -3.03
N VAL A 33 6.16 5.52 -2.98
CA VAL A 33 4.91 4.76 -3.10
C VAL A 33 4.26 5.07 -4.44
N ALA A 34 4.00 4.04 -5.23
CA ALA A 34 3.30 4.13 -6.50
C ALA A 34 1.77 4.21 -6.31
N GLU A 35 1.09 4.67 -7.36
CA GLU A 35 -0.35 4.89 -7.35
C GLU A 35 -1.18 3.61 -7.17
N HIS A 36 -0.68 2.45 -7.59
CA HIS A 36 -1.37 1.17 -7.46
C HIS A 36 -1.33 0.57 -6.05
N CYS A 37 -0.89 1.34 -5.05
CA CYS A 37 -0.98 0.96 -3.64
C CYS A 37 -2.44 0.73 -3.24
N VAL A 38 -2.73 -0.46 -2.72
CA VAL A 38 -4.07 -0.87 -2.25
C VAL A 38 -4.26 -0.74 -0.73
N TYR A 39 -3.41 0.06 -0.08
CA TYR A 39 -3.52 0.42 1.34
C TYR A 39 -3.69 -0.76 2.32
N CYS A 40 -3.08 -1.91 2.02
CA CYS A 40 -3.21 -3.16 2.80
C CYS A 40 -2.52 -3.14 4.18
N GLY A 41 -1.75 -2.11 4.49
CA GLY A 41 -1.08 -1.95 5.78
C GLY A 41 0.10 -2.89 6.04
N VAL A 42 0.48 -3.77 5.12
CA VAL A 42 1.64 -4.69 5.30
C VAL A 42 2.92 -3.88 5.57
N CYS A 43 3.16 -2.83 4.79
CA CYS A 43 4.34 -1.98 4.92
C CYS A 43 4.43 -1.28 6.28
N LEU A 44 3.30 -0.95 6.92
CA LEU A 44 3.26 -0.35 8.25
C LEU A 44 3.76 -1.35 9.31
N ARG A 45 3.38 -2.62 9.20
CA ARG A 45 3.78 -3.66 10.17
C ARG A 45 5.25 -4.01 10.09
N VAL A 46 5.85 -3.97 8.91
CA VAL A 46 7.25 -4.38 8.69
C VAL A 46 8.23 -3.21 8.86
N CYS A 47 7.75 -1.97 8.83
CA CYS A 47 8.59 -0.79 8.99
C CYS A 47 8.99 -0.58 10.45
N ARG A 48 10.16 -1.11 10.83
CA ARG A 48 10.74 -0.95 12.17
C ARG A 48 10.98 0.50 12.58
N ALA A 49 11.22 1.39 11.62
CA ALA A 49 11.44 2.81 11.86
C ALA A 49 10.13 3.61 12.06
N GLY A 50 8.96 2.99 11.84
CA GLY A 50 7.68 3.69 11.93
C GLY A 50 7.54 4.85 10.95
N ALA A 51 8.17 4.75 9.77
CA ALA A 51 8.24 5.83 8.78
C ALA A 51 7.03 5.88 7.83
N LEU A 52 6.05 4.98 7.96
CA LEU A 52 4.92 4.84 7.05
C LEU A 52 3.60 5.07 7.80
N ALA A 53 2.71 5.86 7.22
CA ALA A 53 1.39 6.14 7.78
C ALA A 53 0.28 6.06 6.70
N LEU A 54 -0.88 5.54 7.07
CA LEU A 54 -2.08 5.55 6.22
C LEU A 54 -2.93 6.77 6.57
N TYR A 55 -3.26 7.57 5.55
CA TYR A 55 -4.24 8.64 5.62
C TYR A 55 -5.41 8.29 4.70
N GLN A 56 -6.59 8.01 5.26
CA GLN A 56 -7.71 7.47 4.51
C GLN A 56 -8.71 8.55 4.09
N VAL A 57 -8.63 8.96 2.83
CA VAL A 57 -9.79 9.35 2.03
C VAL A 57 -9.77 8.42 0.82
N PRO A 58 -10.56 7.33 0.82
CA PRO A 58 -10.70 6.47 -0.35
C PRO A 58 -11.33 7.28 -1.49
N PRO A 59 -10.87 7.13 -2.75
CA PRO A 59 -11.64 7.65 -3.87
C PRO A 59 -12.99 6.91 -3.95
N GLU A 60 -14.02 7.58 -4.48
CA GLU A 60 -15.41 7.09 -4.55
C GLU A 60 -15.56 5.69 -5.18
N THR A 61 -14.72 5.34 -6.14
CA THR A 61 -14.73 4.06 -6.85
C THR A 61 -13.81 2.99 -6.26
N ALA A 62 -13.14 3.26 -5.13
CA ALA A 62 -12.34 2.24 -4.46
C ALA A 62 -13.20 1.33 -3.59
N LEU A 63 -12.99 0.01 -3.73
CA LEU A 63 -13.69 -0.99 -2.94
C LEU A 63 -12.82 -1.48 -1.79
N THR A 64 -13.41 -1.60 -0.59
CA THR A 64 -12.75 -2.30 0.51
C THR A 64 -13.08 -3.79 0.42
N CYS A 65 -12.08 -4.61 0.13
CA CYS A 65 -12.26 -6.06 0.01
C CYS A 65 -12.63 -6.67 1.36
N THR A 66 -13.78 -7.32 1.46
CA THR A 66 -14.24 -7.98 2.69
C THR A 66 -13.89 -9.47 2.75
N SER A 67 -13.34 -10.02 1.66
CA SER A 67 -13.03 -11.44 1.52
C SER A 67 -11.80 -11.91 2.32
N CYS A 68 -11.04 -10.98 2.91
CA CYS A 68 -9.81 -11.28 3.64
C CYS A 68 -9.68 -10.35 4.86
N PRO A 69 -9.10 -10.83 5.99
CA PRO A 69 -8.88 -10.01 7.18
C PRO A 69 -8.01 -8.75 6.95
N VAL A 70 -7.21 -8.72 5.87
CA VAL A 70 -6.40 -7.56 5.51
C VAL A 70 -7.25 -6.35 5.12
N ARG A 71 -8.48 -6.57 4.63
CA ARG A 71 -9.43 -5.53 4.23
C ARG A 71 -8.79 -4.42 3.38
N CYS A 72 -8.07 -4.80 2.34
CA CYS A 72 -7.38 -3.85 1.47
C CYS A 72 -8.37 -3.00 0.66
N THR A 73 -7.98 -1.77 0.36
CA THR A 73 -8.76 -0.82 -0.46
C THR A 73 -8.24 -0.87 -1.90
N ILE A 74 -9.00 -1.52 -2.77
CA ILE A 74 -8.62 -1.77 -4.16
C ILE A 74 -9.11 -0.62 -5.02
N LYS A 75 -8.18 0.09 -5.67
CA LYS A 75 -8.51 1.12 -6.66
C LYS A 75 -9.00 0.49 -7.97
N PRO A 76 -9.83 1.17 -8.77
CA PRO A 76 -10.24 0.71 -10.09
C PRO A 76 -9.06 0.27 -10.95
N GLY A 77 -9.20 -0.85 -11.66
CA GLY A 77 -8.18 -1.38 -12.56
C GLY A 77 -7.00 -2.10 -11.87
N PHE A 78 -6.98 -2.17 -10.54
CA PHE A 78 -5.89 -2.81 -9.80
C PHE A 78 -6.32 -4.07 -9.05
N PHE A 79 -5.36 -4.96 -8.85
CA PHE A 79 -5.53 -6.15 -8.02
C PHE A 79 -5.39 -5.81 -6.53
N GLY A 80 -6.20 -6.45 -5.69
CA GLY A 80 -6.07 -6.40 -4.25
C GLY A 80 -4.78 -7.06 -3.73
N ALA A 81 -4.53 -6.93 -2.43
CA ALA A 81 -3.28 -7.37 -1.81
C ALA A 81 -3.00 -8.86 -1.98
N CYS A 82 -4.03 -9.71 -2.00
CA CYS A 82 -3.87 -11.15 -2.23
C CYS A 82 -3.79 -11.54 -3.71
N ARG A 83 -3.92 -10.57 -4.63
CA ARG A 83 -3.99 -10.73 -6.09
C ARG A 83 -5.13 -11.64 -6.60
N ARG A 84 -6.12 -11.95 -5.76
CA ARG A 84 -7.29 -12.76 -6.13
C ARG A 84 -8.47 -11.95 -6.65
N TYR A 85 -8.54 -10.67 -6.28
CA TYR A 85 -9.65 -9.80 -6.60
C TYR A 85 -9.14 -8.61 -7.40
N LEU A 86 -9.82 -8.28 -8.47
CA LEU A 86 -9.60 -7.11 -9.32
C LEU A 86 -10.81 -6.18 -9.15
N ASN A 87 -10.58 -4.89 -8.95
CA ASN A 87 -11.67 -3.92 -8.94
C ASN A 87 -12.00 -3.50 -10.39
N HIS A 88 -13.15 -3.95 -10.89
CA HIS A 88 -13.69 -3.57 -12.19
C HIS A 88 -14.50 -2.26 -12.08
N GLU A 89 -13.85 -1.18 -11.64
CA GLU A 89 -14.44 0.18 -11.56
C GLU A 89 -15.67 0.31 -10.65
N GLY A 90 -15.69 -0.40 -9.51
CA GLY A 90 -16.73 -0.27 -8.49
C GLY A 90 -17.87 -1.29 -8.61
N VAL A 91 -17.75 -2.26 -9.52
CA VAL A 91 -18.68 -3.40 -9.69
C VAL A 91 -18.09 -4.70 -9.10
#